data_AF-A0A923ZLF4-F1
#
_entry.id   AF-A0A923ZLF4-F1
#
_cell.length_a   1.000
_cell.length_b   1.000
_cell.length_c   1.000
_cell.angle_alpha   90.00
_cell.angle_beta   90.00
_cell.angle_gamma   90.00
#
_symmetry.space_group_name_H-M   'P 1'
#
loop_
_entity.id
_entity.type
_entity.pdbx_description
1 polymer ?
#
loop_
_entity_poly.entity_id
_entity_poly.type
_entity_poly.pdbx_seq_one_letter_code
_entity_poly.pdbx_strand_id
1 'polypeptide(L)'
;NYAGKGAGVTCWTCHRGNPVPTANWSESMPNPRSVAGNKYGQNTPLRSVAYASLPNDPFTALLQGKNQIRVQATKALPSDHEASIQSTEKTYGLMMHMSQGLGVNCSYCHNSQAFGNWSQSRVQRVNAWYGIRMVRDSNDNYITALGKVWPANRLGPAGDPKKIYCTTCHRGVNKPMGGVPMLQDYPALQGPNVTAAPMAAPVPLVPVPVAAVETSKPAA
;
A
#
# COMPACT_ATOMS: atom_id res chain seq x y z
N ASN A 1 21.89 8.54 1.41
CA ASN A 1 21.45 9.81 2.02
C ASN A 1 19.98 10.11 1.69
N TYR A 2 19.02 9.51 2.42
CA TYR A 2 17.57 9.76 2.23
C TYR A 2 16.85 10.29 3.49
N ALA A 3 17.57 10.46 4.61
CA ALA A 3 16.97 10.77 5.91
C ALA A 3 16.98 12.26 6.32
N GLY A 4 17.54 13.17 5.52
CA GLY A 4 17.73 14.58 5.94
C GLY A 4 17.33 15.66 4.93
N LYS A 5 16.79 15.28 3.76
CA LYS A 5 16.34 16.22 2.71
C LYS A 5 15.01 15.77 2.07
N GLY A 6 14.15 15.12 2.85
CA GLY A 6 12.85 14.67 2.37
C GLY A 6 11.94 15.86 2.08
N ALA A 7 11.11 15.78 1.04
CA ALA A 7 10.12 16.83 0.74
C ALA A 7 9.11 17.04 1.88
N GLY A 8 8.92 16.01 2.72
CA GLY A 8 7.99 16.01 3.83
C GLY A 8 6.53 16.08 3.38
N VAL A 9 5.63 16.29 4.34
CA VAL A 9 4.23 16.59 4.07
C VAL A 9 3.81 17.79 4.91
N THR A 10 2.89 18.59 4.39
CA THR A 10 2.19 19.63 5.15
C THR A 10 0.69 19.37 5.06
N CYS A 11 -0.11 20.16 5.76
CA CYS A 11 -1.57 20.14 5.64
C CYS A 11 -2.00 20.24 4.16
N TRP A 12 -1.28 21.07 3.37
CA TRP A 12 -1.55 21.28 1.95
C TRP A 12 -1.40 20.01 1.11
N THR A 13 -0.51 19.09 1.49
CA THR A 13 -0.28 17.85 0.74
C THR A 13 -1.58 17.07 0.52
N CYS A 14 -2.43 16.98 1.57
CA CYS A 14 -3.71 16.27 1.55
C CYS A 14 -4.90 17.21 1.32
N HIS A 15 -5.00 18.29 2.10
CA HIS A 15 -6.22 19.10 2.20
C HIS A 15 -6.43 20.06 1.03
N ARG A 16 -5.35 20.64 0.50
CA ARG A 16 -5.40 21.46 -0.73
C ARG A 16 -6.43 22.58 -0.63
N GLY A 17 -6.45 23.26 0.52
CA GLY A 17 -7.39 24.33 0.84
C GLY A 17 -8.77 23.88 1.34
N ASN A 18 -9.05 22.57 1.37
CA ASN A 18 -10.35 22.05 1.80
C ASN A 18 -10.31 21.50 3.24
N PRO A 19 -11.34 21.76 4.07
CA PRO A 19 -11.44 21.16 5.41
C PRO A 19 -11.48 19.63 5.37
N VAL A 20 -12.04 19.04 4.32
CA VAL A 20 -12.00 17.60 4.05
C VAL A 20 -11.17 17.36 2.79
N PRO A 21 -10.11 16.53 2.82
CA PRO A 21 -9.37 16.17 1.62
C PRO A 21 -10.31 15.61 0.56
N THR A 22 -10.22 16.06 -0.68
CA THR A 22 -11.14 15.61 -1.75
C THR A 22 -10.89 14.17 -2.16
N ALA A 23 -9.66 13.68 -1.98
CA ALA A 23 -9.28 12.29 -2.22
C ALA A 23 -9.20 11.56 -0.87
N ASN A 24 -10.30 10.93 -0.48
CA ASN A 24 -10.46 10.14 0.74
C ASN A 24 -11.28 8.90 0.43
N TRP A 25 -11.27 7.93 1.34
CA TRP A 25 -12.12 6.73 1.26
C TRP A 25 -12.79 6.44 2.59
N SER A 26 -13.82 5.62 2.56
CA SER A 26 -14.43 4.98 3.70
C SER A 26 -14.79 3.54 3.31
N GLU A 27 -15.14 2.71 4.28
CA GLU A 27 -15.59 1.36 4.01
C GLU A 27 -16.84 1.37 3.10
N SER A 28 -16.92 0.37 2.21
CA SER A 28 -18.11 0.17 1.39
C SER A 28 -19.27 -0.39 2.20
N MET A 29 -20.50 -0.06 1.80
CA MET A 29 -21.68 -0.70 2.38
C MET A 29 -21.64 -2.23 2.18
N PRO A 30 -22.19 -3.01 3.12
CA PRO A 30 -22.40 -4.43 2.93
C PRO A 30 -23.18 -4.72 1.65
N ASN A 31 -22.83 -5.83 0.99
CA ASN A 31 -23.55 -6.26 -0.20
C ASN A 31 -25.02 -6.58 0.12
N PRO A 32 -25.96 -6.36 -0.84
CA PRO A 32 -27.33 -6.81 -0.71
C PRO A 32 -27.41 -8.30 -0.37
N ARG A 33 -28.40 -8.70 0.44
CA ARG A 33 -28.63 -10.12 0.77
C ARG A 33 -29.33 -10.89 -0.36
N SER A 34 -29.95 -10.19 -1.32
CA SER A 34 -30.57 -10.81 -2.50
C SER A 34 -29.51 -11.29 -3.49
N VAL A 35 -29.85 -12.29 -4.33
CA VAL A 35 -29.00 -12.67 -5.47
C VAL A 35 -29.10 -11.63 -6.59
N ALA A 36 -30.32 -11.18 -6.89
CA ALA A 36 -30.54 -10.13 -7.87
C ALA A 36 -29.83 -8.84 -7.45
N GLY A 37 -29.00 -8.31 -8.35
CA GLY A 37 -28.26 -7.05 -8.16
C GLY A 37 -27.03 -7.14 -7.23
N ASN A 38 -26.72 -8.31 -6.66
CA ASN A 38 -25.56 -8.47 -5.80
C ASN A 38 -24.29 -8.71 -6.60
N LYS A 39 -23.42 -7.71 -6.60
CA LYS A 39 -22.13 -7.74 -7.29
C LYS A 39 -20.96 -8.18 -6.41
N TYR A 40 -21.23 -8.56 -5.16
CA TYR A 40 -20.24 -9.01 -4.18
C TYR A 40 -19.05 -8.04 -4.03
N GLY A 41 -19.32 -6.73 -4.06
CA GLY A 41 -18.30 -5.69 -3.87
C GLY A 41 -17.33 -5.52 -5.04
N GLN A 42 -17.67 -5.97 -6.25
CA GLN A 42 -16.85 -5.84 -7.46
C GLN A 42 -17.71 -5.59 -8.72
N ASN A 43 -17.19 -5.85 -9.92
CA ASN A 43 -17.94 -5.77 -11.19
C ASN A 43 -18.63 -4.41 -11.44
N THR A 44 -17.97 -3.33 -11.01
CA THR A 44 -18.40 -1.95 -11.23
C THR A 44 -17.18 -1.11 -11.56
N PRO A 45 -17.19 -0.32 -12.66
CA PRO A 45 -16.02 0.47 -13.04
C PRO A 45 -15.84 1.63 -12.06
N LEU A 46 -14.99 1.45 -11.06
CA LEU A 46 -14.69 2.48 -10.07
C LEU A 46 -13.32 3.09 -10.29
N ARG A 47 -13.26 4.42 -10.18
CA ARG A 47 -12.00 5.15 -10.30
C ARG A 47 -10.95 4.68 -9.29
N SER A 48 -11.35 4.33 -8.07
CA SER A 48 -10.47 3.85 -6.99
C SER A 48 -9.62 2.64 -7.36
N VAL A 49 -10.08 1.81 -8.30
CA VAL A 49 -9.34 0.65 -8.82
C VAL A 49 -9.10 0.77 -10.33
N ALA A 50 -8.87 2.00 -10.79
CA ALA A 50 -8.54 2.33 -12.17
C ALA A 50 -9.58 1.85 -13.20
N TYR A 51 -10.87 1.91 -12.86
CA TYR A 51 -12.01 1.51 -13.69
C TYR A 51 -12.04 0.02 -14.07
N ALA A 52 -11.24 -0.82 -13.41
CA ALA A 52 -11.34 -2.27 -13.54
C ALA A 52 -12.63 -2.79 -12.88
N SER A 53 -12.99 -4.04 -13.19
CA SER A 53 -14.08 -4.79 -12.54
C SER A 53 -13.65 -5.51 -11.25
N LEU A 54 -12.49 -5.14 -10.70
CA LEU A 54 -11.88 -5.72 -9.50
C LEU A 54 -12.67 -5.36 -8.22
N PRO A 55 -12.36 -5.98 -7.06
CA PRO A 55 -12.90 -5.57 -5.77
C PRO A 55 -12.80 -4.06 -5.56
N ASN A 56 -13.96 -3.44 -5.33
CA ASN A 56 -14.16 -1.99 -5.24
C ASN A 56 -13.45 -1.36 -4.04
N ASP A 57 -13.28 -2.14 -2.98
CA ASP A 57 -12.70 -1.74 -1.70
C ASP A 57 -11.65 -2.76 -1.23
N PRO A 58 -10.42 -2.68 -1.79
CA PRO A 58 -9.29 -3.42 -1.25
C PRO A 58 -8.70 -2.74 -0.01
N PHE A 59 -9.12 -1.51 0.31
CA PHE A 59 -8.49 -0.64 1.30
C PHE A 59 -8.85 -1.04 2.72
N THR A 60 -10.13 -1.34 2.96
CA THR A 60 -10.61 -1.85 4.27
C THR A 60 -9.75 -3.01 4.76
N ALA A 61 -9.43 -3.94 3.85
CA ALA A 61 -8.62 -5.10 4.20
C ALA A 61 -7.11 -4.83 4.20
N LEU A 62 -6.58 -3.95 3.32
CA LEU A 62 -5.14 -3.90 3.04
C LEU A 62 -4.44 -2.58 3.39
N LEU A 63 -5.18 -1.49 3.62
CA LEU A 63 -4.66 -0.18 4.05
C LEU A 63 -5.04 0.16 5.50
N GLN A 64 -5.50 -0.83 6.24
CA GLN A 64 -5.69 -0.84 7.68
C GLN A 64 -5.19 -2.17 8.26
N GLY A 65 -4.93 -2.19 9.56
CA GLY A 65 -4.48 -3.37 10.27
C GLY A 65 -3.18 -3.97 9.72
N LYS A 66 -3.06 -5.30 9.83
CA LYS A 66 -1.80 -6.02 9.53
C LYS A 66 -1.93 -7.13 8.49
N ASN A 67 -3.04 -7.17 7.75
CA ASN A 67 -3.30 -8.21 6.75
C ASN A 67 -2.20 -8.25 5.66
N GLN A 68 -1.93 -9.46 5.18
CA GLN A 68 -0.91 -9.70 4.15
C GLN A 68 -1.42 -9.28 2.77
N ILE A 69 -0.55 -8.57 2.03
CA ILE A 69 -0.75 -8.25 0.61
C ILE A 69 -0.13 -9.34 -0.29
N ARG A 70 0.86 -10.08 0.21
CA ARG A 70 1.54 -11.13 -0.57
C ARG A 70 0.60 -12.31 -0.78
N VAL A 71 0.48 -12.73 -2.04
CA VAL A 71 -0.33 -13.89 -2.46
C VAL A 71 0.47 -14.93 -3.25
N GLN A 72 1.70 -14.62 -3.66
CA GLN A 72 2.57 -15.56 -4.36
C GLN A 72 3.21 -16.55 -3.39
N ALA A 73 3.19 -17.83 -3.74
CA ALA A 73 3.94 -18.86 -3.05
C ALA A 73 5.46 -18.65 -3.21
N THR A 74 6.24 -19.16 -2.26
CA THR A 74 7.71 -19.12 -2.30
C THR A 74 8.33 -20.43 -2.81
N LYS A 75 7.52 -21.47 -2.99
CA LYS A 75 7.92 -22.79 -3.51
C LYS A 75 7.33 -23.00 -4.90
N ALA A 76 8.02 -23.76 -5.73
CA ALA A 76 7.58 -24.05 -7.09
C ALA A 76 6.39 -25.02 -7.14
N LEU A 77 6.38 -26.00 -6.24
CA LEU A 77 5.30 -26.98 -6.10
C LEU A 77 4.31 -26.53 -5.01
N PRO A 78 3.03 -26.95 -5.09
CA PRO A 78 2.06 -26.70 -4.05
C PRO A 78 2.57 -27.13 -2.68
N SER A 79 2.31 -26.29 -1.68
CA SER A 79 2.60 -26.56 -0.27
C SER A 79 1.43 -26.10 0.60
N ASP A 80 1.69 -25.87 1.86
CA ASP A 80 0.85 -25.17 2.84
C ASP A 80 0.54 -23.68 2.52
N HIS A 81 0.98 -23.15 1.37
CA HIS A 81 0.67 -21.76 0.99
C HIS A 81 -0.79 -21.60 0.55
N GLU A 82 -1.57 -20.88 1.35
CA GLU A 82 -2.97 -20.58 1.07
C GLU A 82 -3.15 -19.12 0.60
N ALA A 83 -3.50 -18.95 -0.68
CA ALA A 83 -4.01 -17.70 -1.21
C ALA A 83 -5.03 -17.99 -2.31
N SER A 84 -6.27 -17.51 -2.13
CA SER A 84 -7.31 -17.68 -3.14
C SER A 84 -7.13 -16.71 -4.31
N ILE A 85 -7.80 -17.01 -5.43
CA ILE A 85 -7.88 -16.05 -6.55
C ILE A 85 -8.57 -14.75 -6.10
N GLN A 86 -9.55 -14.84 -5.20
CA GLN A 86 -10.24 -13.66 -4.66
C GLN A 86 -9.30 -12.77 -3.82
N SER A 87 -8.40 -13.35 -3.01
CA SER A 87 -7.40 -12.54 -2.29
C SER A 87 -6.37 -11.94 -3.26
N THR A 88 -6.05 -12.66 -4.33
CA THR A 88 -5.19 -12.18 -5.42
C THR A 88 -5.79 -10.98 -6.15
N GLU A 89 -7.08 -11.03 -6.52
CA GLU A 89 -7.81 -9.92 -7.14
C GLU A 89 -7.87 -8.70 -6.23
N LYS A 90 -8.02 -8.89 -4.91
CA LYS A 90 -7.96 -7.79 -3.94
C LYS A 90 -6.59 -7.13 -3.89
N THR A 91 -5.51 -7.91 -3.87
CA THR A 91 -4.15 -7.39 -4.01
C THR A 91 -3.96 -6.67 -5.34
N TYR A 92 -4.49 -7.21 -6.44
CA TYR A 92 -4.38 -6.56 -7.74
C TYR A 92 -5.14 -5.23 -7.79
N GLY A 93 -6.34 -5.15 -7.21
CA GLY A 93 -7.11 -3.92 -7.06
C GLY A 93 -6.34 -2.83 -6.29
N LEU A 94 -5.65 -3.21 -5.20
CA LEU A 94 -4.75 -2.30 -4.49
C LEU A 94 -3.59 -1.82 -5.38
N MET A 95 -2.98 -2.71 -6.17
CA MET A 95 -1.87 -2.31 -7.06
C MET A 95 -2.34 -1.40 -8.21
N MET A 96 -3.56 -1.60 -8.72
CA MET A 96 -4.18 -0.70 -9.70
C MET A 96 -4.43 0.69 -9.09
N HIS A 97 -4.95 0.74 -7.86
CA HIS A 97 -5.09 1.98 -7.10
C HIS A 97 -3.77 2.71 -6.92
N MET A 98 -2.73 2.00 -6.48
CA MET A 98 -1.40 2.58 -6.29
C MET A 98 -0.85 3.14 -7.60
N SER A 99 -0.96 2.39 -8.70
CA SER A 99 -0.51 2.82 -10.03
C SER A 99 -1.22 4.10 -10.48
N GLN A 100 -2.55 4.15 -10.39
CA GLN A 100 -3.33 5.33 -10.73
C GLN A 100 -3.02 6.51 -9.79
N GLY A 101 -2.96 6.25 -8.48
CA GLY A 101 -2.72 7.26 -7.46
C GLY A 101 -1.36 7.94 -7.60
N LEU A 102 -0.37 7.23 -8.11
CA LEU A 102 0.98 7.74 -8.37
C LEU A 102 1.18 8.20 -9.83
N GLY A 103 0.23 7.96 -10.74
CA GLY A 103 0.39 8.28 -12.17
C GLY A 103 1.50 7.48 -12.86
N VAL A 104 1.63 6.21 -12.48
CA VAL A 104 2.66 5.30 -13.00
C VAL A 104 2.03 3.96 -13.41
N ASN A 105 2.85 3.04 -13.91
CA ASN A 105 2.45 1.64 -14.17
C ASN A 105 3.20 0.67 -13.26
N CYS A 106 2.88 -0.62 -13.38
CA CYS A 106 3.47 -1.70 -12.57
C CYS A 106 5.00 -1.74 -12.64
N SER A 107 5.57 -1.44 -13.82
CA SER A 107 7.02 -1.49 -14.06
C SER A 107 7.80 -0.43 -13.28
N TYR A 108 7.12 0.58 -12.75
CA TYR A 108 7.73 1.57 -11.86
C TYR A 108 8.28 0.93 -10.57
N CYS A 109 7.71 -0.19 -10.14
CA CYS A 109 8.13 -0.92 -8.94
C CYS A 109 8.60 -2.36 -9.24
N HIS A 110 8.06 -3.02 -10.26
CA HIS A 110 8.23 -4.46 -10.48
C HIS A 110 8.86 -4.80 -11.83
N ASN A 111 9.53 -5.96 -11.91
CA ASN A 111 9.57 -6.75 -13.13
C ASN A 111 8.36 -7.70 -13.13
N SER A 112 7.49 -7.59 -14.15
CA SER A 112 6.25 -8.37 -14.22
C SER A 112 6.46 -9.86 -14.44
N GLN A 113 7.67 -10.29 -14.86
CA GLN A 113 8.04 -11.70 -14.89
C GLN A 113 7.95 -12.35 -13.50
N ALA A 114 8.20 -11.59 -12.43
CA ALA A 114 8.18 -12.08 -11.06
C ALA A 114 7.85 -10.97 -10.04
N PHE A 115 6.57 -10.63 -9.87
CA PHE A 115 6.12 -9.57 -8.95
C PHE A 115 6.61 -9.74 -7.49
N GLY A 116 6.72 -10.97 -6.99
CA GLY A 116 7.18 -11.28 -5.63
C GLY A 116 8.69 -11.16 -5.42
N ASN A 117 9.48 -11.13 -6.50
CA ASN A 117 10.93 -11.15 -6.41
C ASN A 117 11.50 -9.75 -6.12
N TRP A 118 12.11 -9.57 -4.95
CA TRP A 118 12.70 -8.29 -4.53
C TRP A 118 14.00 -7.96 -5.26
N SER A 119 14.83 -8.94 -5.63
CA SER A 119 16.10 -8.66 -6.33
C SER A 119 15.89 -8.18 -7.77
N GLN A 120 14.72 -8.50 -8.35
CA GLN A 120 14.29 -8.02 -9.68
C GLN A 120 13.35 -6.80 -9.59
N SER A 121 13.16 -6.23 -8.41
CA SER A 121 12.32 -5.04 -8.21
C SER A 121 13.14 -3.76 -8.30
N ARG A 122 12.43 -2.63 -8.49
CA ARG A 122 13.06 -1.31 -8.46
C ARG A 122 13.06 -0.72 -7.05
N VAL A 123 13.98 0.21 -6.78
CA VAL A 123 14.13 0.87 -5.47
C VAL A 123 12.86 1.56 -4.98
N GLN A 124 12.00 2.00 -5.90
CA GLN A 124 10.70 2.61 -5.62
C GLN A 124 9.78 1.66 -4.84
N ARG A 125 9.91 0.34 -5.03
CA ARG A 125 9.14 -0.67 -4.30
C ARG A 125 9.41 -0.63 -2.80
N VAL A 126 10.63 -0.29 -2.39
CA VAL A 126 11.00 -0.12 -0.96
C VAL A 126 10.24 1.07 -0.37
N ASN A 127 10.21 2.21 -1.06
CA ASN A 127 9.45 3.38 -0.61
C ASN A 127 7.94 3.10 -0.56
N ALA A 128 7.41 2.42 -1.57
CA ALA A 128 6.00 2.00 -1.58
C ALA A 128 5.68 1.04 -0.43
N TRP A 129 6.60 0.15 -0.07
CA TRP A 129 6.48 -0.74 1.08
C TRP A 129 6.34 0.07 2.38
N TYR A 130 7.20 1.05 2.63
CA TYR A 130 7.07 1.93 3.80
C TYR A 130 5.81 2.79 3.74
N GLY A 131 5.45 3.30 2.56
CA GLY A 131 4.23 4.09 2.34
C GLY A 131 2.95 3.34 2.74
N ILE A 132 2.86 2.03 2.47
CA ILE A 132 1.73 1.20 2.93
C ILE A 132 1.64 1.18 4.46
N ARG A 133 2.79 1.08 5.16
CA ARG A 133 2.80 1.07 6.64
C ARG A 133 2.42 2.43 7.20
N MET A 134 2.95 3.51 6.63
CA MET A 134 2.60 4.87 7.00
C MET A 134 1.09 5.12 6.85
N VAL A 135 0.48 4.68 5.75
CA VAL A 135 -0.97 4.82 5.54
C VAL A 135 -1.76 4.00 6.54
N ARG A 136 -1.37 2.75 6.83
CA ARG A 136 -2.01 1.92 7.86
C ARG A 136 -1.94 2.60 9.23
N ASP A 137 -0.76 3.05 9.64
CA ASP A 137 -0.54 3.76 10.90
C ASP A 137 -1.40 5.03 11.00
N SER A 138 -1.40 5.85 9.95
CA SER A 138 -2.22 7.06 9.88
C SER A 138 -3.72 6.77 10.00
N ASN A 139 -4.19 5.72 9.31
CA ASN A 139 -5.60 5.35 9.33
C ASN A 139 -6.02 4.79 10.68
N ASP A 140 -5.21 3.92 11.29
CA ASP A 140 -5.57 3.21 12.51
C ASP A 140 -5.34 4.10 13.76
N ASN A 141 -4.14 4.67 13.89
CA ASN A 141 -3.71 5.34 15.12
C ASN A 141 -4.02 6.84 15.19
N TYR A 142 -4.40 7.46 14.07
CA TYR A 142 -4.73 8.89 14.03
C TYR A 142 -6.17 9.13 13.59
N ILE A 143 -6.59 8.62 12.42
CA ILE A 143 -7.93 8.94 11.89
C ILE A 143 -9.01 8.14 12.62
N THR A 144 -8.87 6.82 12.68
CA THR A 144 -9.85 5.94 13.32
C THR A 144 -9.83 6.12 14.84
N ALA A 145 -8.65 6.34 15.43
CA ALA A 145 -8.48 6.58 16.86
C ALA A 145 -9.24 7.82 17.39
N LEU A 146 -9.48 8.84 16.54
CA LEU A 146 -10.31 9.99 16.91
C LEU A 146 -11.79 9.63 17.16
N GLY A 147 -12.20 8.40 16.82
CA GLY A 147 -13.43 7.77 17.29
C GLY A 147 -14.67 8.65 17.13
N LYS A 148 -15.37 8.91 18.24
CA LYS A 148 -16.66 9.64 18.28
C LYS A 148 -16.54 11.15 18.09
N VAL A 149 -15.32 11.69 17.93
CA VAL A 149 -15.13 13.14 17.70
C VAL A 149 -15.58 13.54 16.29
N TRP A 150 -15.59 12.59 15.35
CA TRP A 150 -16.03 12.86 13.98
C TRP A 150 -17.53 13.15 13.91
N PRO A 151 -17.94 14.34 13.41
CA PRO A 151 -19.35 14.60 13.19
C PRO A 151 -19.87 13.76 12.03
N ALA A 152 -21.20 13.53 11.98
CA ALA A 152 -21.84 12.63 11.02
C ALA A 152 -21.47 12.93 9.55
N ASN A 153 -21.28 14.20 9.19
CA ASN A 153 -20.90 14.61 7.83
C ASN A 153 -19.42 14.31 7.46
N ARG A 154 -18.65 13.71 8.37
CA ARG A 154 -17.27 13.22 8.15
C ARG A 154 -17.17 11.70 8.08
N LEU A 155 -18.28 11.02 8.32
CA LEU A 155 -18.36 9.56 8.23
C LEU A 155 -18.74 9.12 6.81
N GLY A 156 -18.31 7.92 6.47
CA GLY A 156 -18.74 7.20 5.27
C GLY A 156 -20.08 6.50 5.47
N PRO A 157 -20.60 5.84 4.42
CA PRO A 157 -21.87 5.11 4.48
C PRO A 157 -21.90 4.02 5.56
N ALA A 158 -20.76 3.36 5.82
CA ALA A 158 -20.63 2.33 6.86
C ALA A 158 -20.44 2.91 8.28
N GLY A 159 -20.41 4.24 8.42
CA GLY A 159 -20.25 4.92 9.71
C GLY A 159 -18.79 5.11 10.15
N ASP A 160 -17.83 4.67 9.35
CA ASP A 160 -16.40 4.86 9.62
C ASP A 160 -15.91 6.24 9.14
N PRO A 161 -14.88 6.84 9.77
CA PRO A 161 -14.37 8.12 9.32
C PRO A 161 -13.68 8.02 7.97
N LYS A 162 -13.78 9.08 7.16
CA LYS A 162 -13.05 9.21 5.90
C LYS A 162 -11.54 9.16 6.14
N LYS A 163 -10.90 8.12 5.60
CA LYS A 163 -9.49 7.75 5.75
C LYS A 163 -8.63 8.19 4.57
N ILE A 164 -7.31 8.02 4.72
CA ILE A 164 -6.32 8.34 3.68
C ILE A 164 -5.90 7.10 2.90
N TYR A 165 -5.51 7.31 1.65
CA TYR A 165 -4.87 6.34 0.78
C TYR A 165 -3.85 7.05 -0.14
N CYS A 166 -3.23 6.31 -1.06
CA CYS A 166 -2.15 6.82 -1.93
C CYS A 166 -2.48 8.15 -2.63
N THR A 167 -3.61 8.22 -3.35
CA THR A 167 -4.05 9.43 -4.07
C THR A 167 -4.43 10.60 -3.15
N THR A 168 -4.67 10.40 -1.84
CA THR A 168 -4.90 11.52 -0.90
C THR A 168 -3.75 12.53 -0.98
N CYS A 169 -2.51 12.02 -0.99
CA CYS A 169 -1.32 12.84 -1.11
C CYS A 169 -0.84 12.96 -2.56
N HIS A 170 -0.75 11.83 -3.26
CA HIS A 170 -0.08 11.74 -4.55
C HIS A 170 -0.88 12.32 -5.71
N ARG A 171 -2.21 12.23 -5.70
CA ARG A 171 -3.10 12.84 -6.72
C ARG A 171 -2.66 12.64 -8.18
N GLY A 172 -2.17 11.45 -8.52
CA GLY A 172 -1.76 11.09 -9.88
C GLY A 172 -0.32 11.47 -10.22
N VAL A 173 0.51 11.82 -9.24
CA VAL A 173 1.95 12.06 -9.43
C VAL A 173 2.80 11.24 -8.46
N ASN A 174 3.94 10.75 -8.94
CA ASN A 174 4.80 9.79 -8.22
C ASN A 174 5.44 10.40 -6.96
N LYS A 175 5.54 11.72 -6.90
CA LYS A 175 5.86 12.51 -5.71
C LYS A 175 4.77 13.58 -5.54
N PRO A 176 4.15 13.71 -4.35
CA PRO A 176 3.17 14.77 -4.12
C PRO A 176 3.74 16.13 -4.51
N MET A 177 2.98 16.93 -5.26
CA MET A 177 3.39 18.25 -5.74
C MET A 177 4.70 18.25 -6.54
N GLY A 178 5.05 17.15 -7.22
CA GLY A 178 6.33 17.02 -7.93
C GLY A 178 7.55 16.89 -7.01
N GLY A 179 7.35 16.77 -5.69
CA GLY A 179 8.44 16.67 -4.72
C GLY A 179 8.98 18.01 -4.22
N VAL A 180 8.21 19.10 -4.36
CA VAL A 180 8.55 20.41 -3.77
C VAL A 180 8.70 20.26 -2.24
N PRO A 181 9.83 20.70 -1.65
CA PRO A 181 10.14 20.46 -0.24
C PRO A 181 9.49 21.47 0.71
N MET A 182 8.15 21.56 0.69
CA MET A 182 7.40 22.56 1.47
C MET A 182 7.69 22.49 2.97
N LEU A 183 8.04 21.32 3.52
CA LEU A 183 8.28 21.15 4.96
C LEU A 183 9.48 21.97 5.48
N GLN A 184 10.43 22.34 4.62
CA GLN A 184 11.63 23.09 5.02
C GLN A 184 11.28 24.46 5.62
N ASP A 185 10.20 25.07 5.14
CA ASP A 185 9.75 26.39 5.57
C ASP A 185 8.91 26.35 6.86
N TYR A 186 8.56 25.15 7.36
CA TYR A 186 7.71 24.97 8.54
C TYR A 186 8.39 24.07 9.60
N PRO A 187 9.35 24.59 10.38
CA PRO A 187 10.04 23.82 11.43
C PRO A 187 9.10 23.16 12.44
N ALA A 188 7.96 23.78 12.76
CA ALA A 188 6.98 23.24 13.70
C ALA A 188 6.30 21.95 13.23
N LEU A 189 6.33 21.66 11.92
CA LEU A 189 5.79 20.42 11.34
C LEU A 189 6.84 19.32 11.22
N GLN A 190 8.11 19.64 11.47
CA GLN A 190 9.15 18.63 11.55
C GLN A 190 8.90 17.83 12.82
N GLY A 191 8.79 16.50 12.68
CA GLY A 191 8.72 15.63 13.85
C GLY A 191 9.93 15.83 14.76
N PRO A 192 9.89 15.33 16.01
CA PRO A 192 11.10 15.33 16.85
C PRO A 192 12.27 14.79 16.01
N ASN A 193 13.45 15.40 16.13
CA ASN A 193 14.67 14.88 15.52
C ASN A 193 14.90 13.46 16.06
N VAL A 194 14.26 12.48 15.43
CA VAL A 194 14.54 11.08 15.66
C VAL A 194 15.91 10.88 15.02
N THR A 195 16.94 11.03 15.86
CA THR A 195 18.23 10.41 15.60
C THR A 195 17.90 8.99 15.21
N ALA A 196 18.15 8.66 13.93
CA ALA A 196 17.94 7.30 13.45
C ALA A 196 18.62 6.38 14.45
N ALA A 197 17.85 5.48 15.07
CA ALA A 197 18.44 4.41 15.86
C ALA A 197 19.56 3.80 15.00
N PRO A 198 20.77 3.59 15.54
CA PRO A 198 21.87 3.08 14.76
C PRO A 198 21.38 1.86 14.01
N MET A 199 21.52 1.86 12.68
CA MET A 199 21.22 0.68 11.88
C MET A 199 21.95 -0.47 12.54
N ALA A 200 21.21 -1.46 13.05
CA ALA A 200 21.82 -2.68 13.51
C ALA A 200 22.74 -3.17 12.38
N ALA A 201 24.00 -3.43 12.73
CA ALA A 201 25.01 -3.87 11.77
C ALA A 201 24.43 -5.00 10.91
N PRO A 202 24.74 -5.04 9.60
CA PRO A 202 24.30 -6.13 8.76
C PRO A 202 24.69 -7.45 9.44
N VAL A 203 23.69 -8.29 9.70
CA VAL A 203 23.94 -9.65 10.16
C VAL A 203 24.90 -10.28 9.15
N PRO A 204 26.05 -10.82 9.57
CA PRO A 204 26.98 -11.46 8.64
C PRO A 204 26.20 -12.51 7.84
N LEU A 205 26.32 -12.46 6.52
CA LEU A 205 25.78 -13.52 5.67
C LEU A 205 26.47 -14.81 6.09
N VAL A 206 25.74 -15.67 6.79
CA VAL A 206 26.16 -17.05 7.02
C VAL A 206 26.22 -17.69 5.63
N PRO A 207 27.38 -18.16 5.16
CA PRO A 207 27.46 -18.85 3.89
C PRO A 207 26.52 -20.06 3.96
N VAL A 208 25.53 -20.12 3.08
CA VAL A 208 24.77 -21.34 2.87
C VAL A 208 25.77 -22.36 2.31
N PRO A 209 26.02 -23.49 2.97
CA PRO A 209 26.91 -24.50 2.42
C PRO A 209 26.32 -24.96 1.09
N VAL A 210 27.09 -24.79 0.02
CA VAL A 210 26.77 -25.36 -1.28
C VAL A 210 26.80 -26.87 -1.09
N ALA A 211 25.65 -27.52 -1.19
CA ALA A 211 25.59 -28.97 -1.19
C ALA A 211 26.50 -29.48 -2.31
N ALA A 212 27.46 -30.34 -1.95
CA ALA A 212 28.33 -30.98 -2.90
C ALA A 212 27.46 -31.75 -3.91
N VAL A 213 27.71 -31.51 -5.20
CA VAL A 213 27.13 -32.29 -6.28
C VAL A 213 27.66 -33.72 -6.13
N GLU A 214 26.79 -34.66 -5.78
CA GLU A 214 27.08 -36.08 -5.86
C GLU A 214 27.36 -36.43 -7.33
N THR A 215 28.63 -36.63 -7.65
CA THR A 215 29.04 -37.24 -8.91
C THR A 215 28.84 -38.75 -8.81
N SER A 216 27.59 -39.22 -8.87
CA SER A 216 27.33 -40.64 -9.14
C SER A 216 27.60 -40.90 -10.62
N LYS A 217 28.70 -41.61 -10.88
CA LYS A 217 29.12 -42.18 -12.16
C LYS A 217 27.95 -42.90 -12.87
N PRO A 218 27.78 -42.77 -14.19
CA PRO A 218 26.75 -43.52 -14.92
C PRO A 218 27.11 -45.01 -14.94
N ALA A 219 26.16 -45.86 -14.58
CA ALA A 219 26.25 -47.29 -14.84
C ALA A 219 25.94 -47.57 -16.32
N ALA A 220 26.75 -48.46 -16.89
CA ALA A 220 26.61 -49.01 -18.24
C ALA A 220 25.42 -49.99 -18.34
#